data_AF-A0A9Q9ALE1-F1
#
_entry.id   AF-A0A9Q9ALE1-F1
#
_cell.length_a   1.000
_cell.length_b   1.000
_cell.length_c   1.000
_cell.angle_alpha   90.00
_cell.angle_beta   90.00
_cell.angle_gamma   90.00
#
_symmetry.space_group_name_H-M   'P 1'
#
loop_
_entity.id
_entity.type
_entity.pdbx_description
1 polymer ?
#
loop_
_entity_poly.entity_id
_entity_poly.type
_entity_poly.pdbx_seq_one_letter_code
_entity_poly.pdbx_strand_id
1 'polypeptide(L)'
;MATAQVFEVRASPGKGYGVFATRNIKKGTQIMHDKAFFRTSGNGDPTNDEILRALGRLSEEDQNRFMALEEGQRHESKVLRIFHNNCFASDHKHGKAVYPNVSRFNHSCRSNAWHYNGRIIAKRNIKTGEEFTITYNEVSHQSLTASQRGERTWQIWGFRCDCVACSPSDAQQLSDARRQLISAILNRLDDREALKNSRADWLKSERYTSHQPSSALTRTQRVEHNFLLARLREAEELSPFSVISAYAGAAMSLAEYVNTHMSSPRFEDLLPVAPARYIHEWINTALQMAQRSFPHGDQCIVATQKNYNNIHKHWWMSAAEQDLPASVFAVKMHLGTGTARPEAFLTQAEFKTLMRQRLRQL
;
A
#
# COMPACT_ATOMS: atom_id res chain seq x y z
N MET A 1 -36.23 -3.58 5.97
CA MET A 1 -35.60 -4.47 6.97
C MET A 1 -34.26 -3.86 7.34
N ALA A 2 -34.03 -3.49 8.59
CA ALA A 2 -32.70 -3.04 9.02
C ALA A 2 -31.73 -4.20 8.79
N THR A 3 -30.72 -4.01 7.92
CA THR A 3 -29.67 -5.01 7.70
C THR A 3 -29.05 -5.34 9.05
N ALA A 4 -29.15 -6.61 9.48
CA ALA A 4 -28.56 -7.07 10.73
C ALA A 4 -27.11 -6.58 10.81
N GLN A 5 -26.80 -5.86 11.88
CA GLN A 5 -25.50 -5.24 12.08
C GLN A 5 -24.44 -6.34 12.05
N VAL A 6 -23.45 -6.19 11.15
CA VAL A 6 -22.41 -7.22 10.92
C VAL A 6 -21.32 -7.23 11.99
N PHE A 7 -21.49 -6.37 13.00
CA PHE A 7 -20.55 -6.18 14.08
C PHE A 7 -21.28 -5.88 15.41
N GLU A 8 -20.59 -6.15 16.50
CA GLU A 8 -20.96 -5.76 17.86
C GLU A 8 -19.77 -5.09 18.56
N VAL A 9 -20.03 -4.24 19.54
CA VAL A 9 -18.99 -3.67 20.41
C VAL A 9 -19.09 -4.34 21.77
N ARG A 10 -17.98 -4.90 22.26
CA ARG A 10 -17.92 -5.54 23.59
C ARG A 10 -16.51 -5.41 24.17
N ALA A 11 -16.35 -5.81 25.44
CA ALA A 11 -15.05 -5.78 26.10
C ALA A 11 -14.01 -6.60 25.33
N SER A 12 -12.81 -6.04 25.18
CA SER A 12 -11.64 -6.67 24.57
C SER A 12 -10.55 -6.81 25.65
N PRO A 13 -10.13 -8.03 26.01
CA PRO A 13 -9.17 -8.26 27.09
C PRO A 13 -7.89 -7.43 26.93
N GLY A 14 -7.58 -6.62 27.94
CA GLY A 14 -6.38 -5.76 27.96
C GLY A 14 -6.42 -4.55 26.99
N LYS A 15 -7.53 -4.33 26.28
CA LYS A 15 -7.68 -3.30 25.23
C LYS A 15 -8.92 -2.42 25.43
N GLY A 16 -9.59 -2.54 26.56
CA GLY A 16 -10.86 -1.86 26.84
C GLY A 16 -12.01 -2.48 26.05
N TYR A 17 -12.40 -1.86 24.95
CA TYR A 17 -13.46 -2.35 24.06
C TYR A 17 -12.91 -2.70 22.69
N GLY A 18 -13.59 -3.60 21.99
CA GLY A 18 -13.27 -3.98 20.62
C GLY A 18 -14.54 -4.12 19.78
N VAL A 19 -14.34 -4.19 18.47
CA VAL A 19 -15.42 -4.38 17.50
C VAL A 19 -15.31 -5.80 16.95
N PHE A 20 -16.36 -6.61 17.05
CA PHE A 20 -16.31 -8.05 16.75
C PHE A 20 -17.33 -8.45 15.70
N ALA A 21 -17.01 -9.45 14.89
CA ALA A 21 -17.89 -9.95 13.84
C ALA A 21 -19.06 -10.77 14.41
N THR A 22 -20.30 -10.42 14.04
CA THR A 22 -21.50 -11.17 14.46
C THR A 22 -21.83 -12.36 13.56
N ARG A 23 -21.13 -12.47 12.43
CA ARG A 23 -21.23 -13.56 11.45
C ARG A 23 -19.97 -13.67 10.63
N ASN A 24 -19.86 -14.70 9.78
CA ASN A 24 -18.78 -14.80 8.81
C ASN A 24 -18.85 -13.65 7.78
N ILE A 25 -17.73 -12.98 7.56
CA ILE A 25 -17.58 -11.84 6.64
C ILE A 25 -16.62 -12.24 5.52
N LYS A 26 -17.00 -11.94 4.27
CA LYS A 26 -16.15 -12.19 3.10
C LYS A 26 -15.17 -11.04 2.89
N LYS A 27 -13.98 -11.34 2.35
CA LYS A 27 -13.01 -10.33 1.88
C LYS A 27 -13.71 -9.29 1.01
N GLY A 28 -13.36 -8.01 1.20
CA GLY A 28 -13.93 -6.87 0.46
C GLY A 28 -15.27 -6.37 0.97
N THR A 29 -15.89 -7.05 1.95
CA THR A 29 -17.14 -6.56 2.57
C THR A 29 -16.88 -5.25 3.30
N GLN A 30 -17.70 -4.23 3.03
CA GLN A 30 -17.74 -3.01 3.85
C GLN A 30 -18.42 -3.33 5.19
N ILE A 31 -17.66 -3.23 6.27
CA ILE A 31 -18.12 -3.53 7.64
C ILE A 31 -18.91 -2.34 8.20
N MET A 32 -18.43 -1.12 7.95
CA MET A 32 -19.12 0.11 8.32
C MET A 32 -18.70 1.29 7.43
N HIS A 33 -19.52 2.34 7.44
CA HIS A 33 -19.20 3.65 6.90
C HIS A 33 -19.63 4.70 7.91
N ASP A 34 -18.65 5.41 8.46
CA ASP A 34 -18.81 6.31 9.58
C ASP A 34 -18.66 7.77 9.16
N LYS A 35 -19.57 8.62 9.64
CA LYS A 35 -19.51 10.06 9.38
C LYS A 35 -18.53 10.67 10.37
N ALA A 36 -17.54 11.39 9.88
CA ALA A 36 -16.61 12.11 10.75
C ALA A 36 -17.36 13.11 11.64
N PHE A 37 -16.92 13.27 12.89
CA PHE A 37 -17.32 14.41 13.72
C PHE A 37 -16.95 15.71 13.00
N PHE A 38 -15.67 15.83 12.66
CA PHE A 38 -15.14 16.93 11.87
C PHE A 38 -13.91 16.48 11.09
N ARG A 39 -13.54 17.31 10.10
CA ARG A 39 -12.31 17.19 9.32
C ARG A 39 -11.52 18.48 9.48
N THR A 40 -10.21 18.37 9.59
CA THR A 40 -9.30 19.52 9.56
C THR A 40 -8.90 19.84 8.13
N SER A 41 -8.43 21.07 7.91
CA SER A 41 -8.10 21.63 6.60
C SER A 41 -6.63 21.36 6.24
N GLY A 42 -6.32 21.35 4.94
CA GLY A 42 -4.94 21.27 4.44
C GLY A 42 -4.34 19.86 4.48
N ASN A 43 -3.04 19.73 4.17
CA ASN A 43 -2.34 18.44 4.07
C ASN A 43 -1.37 18.17 5.23
N GLY A 44 -1.45 18.96 6.31
CA GLY A 44 -0.53 18.91 7.45
C GLY A 44 -1.19 18.51 8.76
N ASP A 45 -0.39 18.50 9.83
CA ASP A 45 -0.94 18.40 11.18
C ASP A 45 -1.65 19.73 11.53
N PRO A 46 -2.91 19.67 11.98
CA PRO A 46 -3.70 20.85 12.29
C PRO A 46 -3.16 21.58 13.53
N THR A 47 -3.41 22.89 13.61
CA THR A 47 -3.06 23.65 14.81
C THR A 47 -4.04 23.35 15.95
N ASN A 48 -3.60 23.57 17.19
CA ASN A 48 -4.45 23.41 18.38
C ASN A 48 -5.74 24.24 18.26
N ASP A 49 -5.65 25.48 17.78
CA ASP A 49 -6.82 26.37 17.59
C ASP A 49 -7.76 25.87 16.50
N GLU A 50 -7.26 25.18 15.49
CA GLU A 50 -8.11 24.56 14.48
C GLU A 50 -8.93 23.41 15.08
N ILE A 51 -8.27 22.53 15.85
CA ILE A 51 -8.92 21.39 16.53
C ILE A 51 -10.02 21.90 17.48
N LEU A 52 -9.69 22.88 18.33
CA LEU A 52 -10.62 23.44 19.30
C LEU A 52 -11.82 24.12 18.63
N ARG A 53 -11.60 24.89 17.56
CA ARG A 53 -12.70 25.50 16.78
C ARG A 53 -13.56 24.46 16.08
N ALA A 54 -12.98 23.40 15.54
CA ALA A 54 -13.73 22.34 14.89
C ALA A 54 -14.62 21.58 15.89
N LEU A 55 -14.10 21.26 17.08
CA LEU A 55 -14.88 20.68 18.17
C LEU A 55 -16.02 21.61 18.63
N GLY A 56 -15.73 22.91 18.79
CA GLY A 56 -16.71 23.90 19.23
C GLY A 56 -17.88 24.12 18.25
N ARG A 57 -17.78 23.64 17.00
CA ARG A 57 -18.87 23.67 16.01
C ARG A 57 -19.78 22.44 16.05
N LEU A 58 -19.40 21.40 16.79
CA LEU A 58 -20.25 20.22 16.97
C LEU A 58 -21.43 20.53 17.90
N SER A 59 -22.50 19.75 17.79
CA SER A 59 -23.58 19.76 18.79
C SER A 59 -23.04 19.29 20.16
N GLU A 60 -23.72 19.65 21.25
CA GLU A 60 -23.35 19.18 22.59
C GLU A 60 -23.32 17.65 22.67
N GLU A 61 -24.24 16.97 21.99
CA GLU A 61 -24.25 15.50 21.90
C GLU A 61 -22.96 14.96 21.26
N ASP A 62 -22.55 15.52 20.11
CA ASP A 62 -21.34 15.09 19.42
C ASP A 62 -20.06 15.49 20.17
N GLN A 63 -20.05 16.63 20.88
CA GLN A 63 -18.97 16.99 21.79
C GLN A 63 -18.83 15.95 22.92
N ASN A 64 -19.94 15.57 23.55
CA ASN A 64 -19.94 14.55 24.59
C ASN A 64 -19.45 13.19 24.07
N ARG A 65 -19.89 12.79 22.86
CA ARG A 65 -19.43 11.56 22.21
C ARG A 65 -17.94 11.61 21.86
N PHE A 66 -17.43 12.75 21.41
CA PHE A 66 -16.00 12.97 21.19
C PHE A 66 -15.23 12.87 22.52
N MET A 67 -15.71 13.51 23.58
CA MET A 67 -15.07 13.51 24.90
C MET A 67 -15.07 12.12 25.58
N ALA A 68 -15.87 11.19 25.08
CA ALA A 68 -15.92 9.79 25.51
C ALA A 68 -15.00 8.85 24.70
N LEU A 69 -14.24 9.37 23.73
CA LEU A 69 -13.19 8.61 23.04
C LEU A 69 -11.95 8.43 23.93
N GLU A 70 -11.08 7.48 23.54
CA GLU A 70 -9.89 7.15 24.32
C GLU A 70 -8.94 8.35 24.39
N GLU A 71 -8.61 8.79 25.60
CA GLU A 71 -7.90 10.05 25.81
C GLU A 71 -6.45 10.00 25.32
N GLY A 72 -5.73 8.90 25.54
CA GLY A 72 -4.28 8.84 25.30
C GLY A 72 -3.47 9.56 26.39
N GLN A 73 -2.15 9.55 26.27
CA GLN A 73 -1.22 9.88 27.37
C GLN A 73 -0.28 11.07 27.10
N ARG A 74 -0.52 11.85 26.04
CA ARG A 74 0.34 12.99 25.65
C ARG A 74 0.32 14.14 26.66
N HIS A 75 1.41 14.88 26.78
CA HIS A 75 1.50 16.07 27.65
C HIS A 75 0.88 17.33 27.01
N GLU A 76 -0.44 17.33 26.85
CA GLU A 76 -1.23 18.42 26.24
C GLU A 76 -2.62 18.54 26.89
N SER A 77 -3.53 19.40 26.39
CA SER A 77 -4.89 19.47 26.94
C SER A 77 -5.69 18.20 26.61
N LYS A 78 -6.72 17.87 27.42
CA LYS A 78 -7.54 16.67 27.22
C LYS A 78 -8.12 16.56 25.80
N VAL A 79 -8.62 17.66 25.24
CA VAL A 79 -9.18 17.68 23.88
C VAL A 79 -8.12 17.32 22.84
N LEU A 80 -6.90 17.85 22.97
CA LEU A 80 -5.81 17.57 22.04
C LEU A 80 -5.34 16.12 22.18
N ARG A 81 -5.25 15.60 23.40
CA ARG A 81 -4.94 14.18 23.65
C ARG A 81 -5.93 13.27 22.93
N ILE A 82 -7.23 13.49 23.14
CA ILE A 82 -8.30 12.72 22.49
C ILE A 82 -8.18 12.82 20.96
N PHE A 83 -8.00 14.03 20.44
CA PHE A 83 -7.85 14.24 19.00
C PHE A 83 -6.66 13.43 18.44
N HIS A 84 -5.47 13.60 19.00
CA HIS A 84 -4.26 12.97 18.48
C HIS A 84 -4.28 11.45 18.63
N ASN A 85 -4.95 10.93 19.67
CA ASN A 85 -5.08 9.51 19.89
C ASN A 85 -6.08 8.82 18.94
N ASN A 86 -7.07 9.56 18.43
CA ASN A 86 -8.20 9.02 17.66
C ASN A 86 -8.30 9.54 16.22
N CYS A 87 -7.43 10.46 15.78
CA CYS A 87 -7.49 11.02 14.44
C CYS A 87 -6.89 10.08 13.38
N PHE A 88 -7.45 10.15 12.18
CA PHE A 88 -7.00 9.42 11.01
C PHE A 88 -6.58 10.41 9.92
N ALA A 89 -5.66 9.99 9.06
CA ALA A 89 -5.48 10.67 7.78
C ALA A 89 -6.81 10.68 7.02
N SER A 90 -7.16 11.84 6.45
CA SER A 90 -8.37 12.05 5.65
C SER A 90 -8.02 11.98 4.15
N ASP A 91 -8.92 12.43 3.29
CA ASP A 91 -8.70 12.55 1.85
C ASP A 91 -7.70 13.67 1.46
N HIS A 92 -7.34 13.76 0.18
CA HIS A 92 -6.38 14.73 -0.35
C HIS A 92 -6.76 16.22 -0.18
N LYS A 93 -7.95 16.53 0.32
CA LYS A 93 -8.43 17.90 0.58
C LYS A 93 -8.41 18.26 2.06
N HIS A 94 -8.22 17.29 2.96
CA HIS A 94 -8.37 17.44 4.40
C HIS A 94 -7.22 16.75 5.15
N GLY A 95 -6.76 17.33 6.25
CA GLY A 95 -5.53 16.85 6.91
C GLY A 95 -5.81 15.60 7.73
N LYS A 96 -6.74 15.72 8.67
CA LYS A 96 -7.13 14.67 9.61
C LYS A 96 -8.64 14.65 9.80
N ALA A 97 -9.16 13.52 10.25
CA ALA A 97 -10.57 13.35 10.61
C ALA A 97 -10.69 12.48 11.86
N VAL A 98 -11.71 12.75 12.68
CA VAL A 98 -12.08 11.91 13.84
C VAL A 98 -13.46 11.34 13.59
N TYR A 99 -13.65 10.06 13.89
CA TYR A 99 -14.84 9.29 13.55
C TYR A 99 -15.38 8.58 14.80
N PRO A 100 -16.67 8.69 15.13
CA PRO A 100 -17.21 8.21 16.40
C PRO A 100 -17.08 6.70 16.62
N ASN A 101 -17.23 5.92 15.56
CA ASN A 101 -17.22 4.45 15.59
C ASN A 101 -15.90 3.88 15.08
N VAL A 102 -15.31 4.47 14.04
CA VAL A 102 -14.01 4.02 13.51
C VAL A 102 -12.89 4.19 14.53
N SER A 103 -12.92 5.23 15.37
CA SER A 103 -11.95 5.42 16.45
C SER A 103 -12.00 4.33 17.55
N ARG A 104 -12.98 3.41 17.52
CA ARG A 104 -13.10 2.30 18.48
C ARG A 104 -12.42 1.00 18.01
N PHE A 105 -11.87 0.95 16.80
CA PHE A 105 -11.24 -0.25 16.28
C PHE A 105 -9.85 -0.41 16.86
N ASN A 106 -9.54 -1.59 17.40
CA ASN A 106 -8.24 -1.88 17.97
C ASN A 106 -7.14 -2.09 16.92
N HIS A 107 -5.90 -1.96 17.37
CA HIS A 107 -4.72 -2.12 16.54
C HIS A 107 -4.31 -3.58 16.32
N SER A 108 -3.91 -3.90 15.09
CA SER A 108 -3.03 -5.04 14.78
C SER A 108 -2.03 -4.64 13.70
N CYS A 109 -0.77 -5.10 13.80
CA CYS A 109 0.24 -4.89 12.75
C CYS A 109 0.00 -5.72 11.49
N ARG A 110 -0.78 -6.81 11.60
CA ARG A 110 -1.37 -7.59 10.49
C ARG A 110 -2.88 -7.59 10.66
N SER A 111 -3.46 -6.43 10.38
CA SER A 111 -4.88 -6.16 10.57
C SER A 111 -5.76 -6.94 9.60
N ASN A 112 -6.98 -7.32 10.00
CA ASN A 112 -7.94 -8.01 9.12
C ASN A 112 -8.88 -7.04 8.38
N ALA A 113 -8.88 -5.76 8.75
CA ALA A 113 -9.59 -4.70 8.05
C ALA A 113 -8.68 -3.49 7.79
N TRP A 114 -9.12 -2.58 6.93
CA TRP A 114 -8.47 -1.29 6.70
C TRP A 114 -9.48 -0.16 6.71
N HIS A 115 -9.00 1.02 7.08
CA HIS A 115 -9.74 2.27 7.07
C HIS A 115 -9.53 3.02 5.75
N TYR A 116 -10.62 3.51 5.16
CA TYR A 116 -10.60 4.40 4.02
C TYR A 116 -11.72 5.45 4.11
N ASN A 117 -11.36 6.69 4.46
CA ASN A 117 -12.29 7.82 4.52
C ASN A 117 -13.60 7.52 5.28
N GLY A 118 -13.47 6.99 6.51
CA GLY A 118 -14.58 6.61 7.38
C GLY A 118 -15.15 5.22 7.09
N ARG A 119 -14.70 4.53 6.04
CA ARG A 119 -15.10 3.14 5.76
C ARG A 119 -14.15 2.17 6.42
N ILE A 120 -14.68 1.06 6.95
CA ILE A 120 -13.91 -0.11 7.33
C ILE A 120 -14.24 -1.24 6.38
N ILE A 121 -13.21 -1.83 5.75
CA ILE A 121 -13.37 -2.85 4.72
C ILE A 121 -12.53 -4.08 5.08
N ALA A 122 -13.09 -5.27 4.94
CA ALA A 122 -12.39 -6.52 5.26
C ALA A 122 -11.25 -6.82 4.24
N LYS A 123 -10.02 -7.02 4.71
CA LYS A 123 -8.85 -7.41 3.89
C LYS A 123 -8.85 -8.90 3.52
N ARG A 124 -9.49 -9.72 4.34
CA ARG A 124 -9.62 -11.18 4.18
C ARG A 124 -10.98 -11.65 4.66
N ASN A 125 -11.24 -12.95 4.56
CA ASN A 125 -12.40 -13.55 5.23
C ASN A 125 -12.18 -13.49 6.76
N ILE A 126 -13.23 -13.16 7.50
CA ILE A 126 -13.23 -12.98 8.95
C ILE A 126 -14.34 -13.86 9.52
N LYS A 127 -14.01 -14.74 10.48
CA LYS A 127 -14.99 -15.63 11.09
C LYS A 127 -15.85 -14.90 12.12
N THR A 128 -17.02 -15.45 12.38
CA THR A 128 -17.88 -15.04 13.51
C THR A 128 -17.07 -15.03 14.81
N GLY A 129 -17.21 -13.97 15.61
CA GLY A 129 -16.51 -13.78 16.88
C GLY A 129 -15.10 -13.22 16.78
N GLU A 130 -14.47 -13.15 15.59
CA GLU A 130 -13.17 -12.49 15.42
C GLU A 130 -13.29 -10.97 15.65
N GLU A 131 -12.28 -10.38 16.29
CA GLU A 131 -12.16 -8.93 16.44
C GLU A 131 -11.73 -8.30 15.11
N PHE A 132 -12.43 -7.24 14.69
CA PHE A 132 -11.97 -6.38 13.61
C PHE A 132 -10.86 -5.47 14.14
N THR A 133 -9.74 -5.47 13.43
CA THR A 133 -8.59 -4.63 13.75
C THR A 133 -8.13 -3.84 12.54
N ILE A 134 -7.49 -2.69 12.80
CA ILE A 134 -6.88 -1.83 11.79
C ILE A 134 -5.41 -1.51 12.15
N THR A 135 -4.63 -1.06 11.18
CA THR A 135 -3.26 -0.59 11.43
C THR A 135 -3.29 0.91 11.71
N TYR A 136 -2.91 1.35 12.92
CA TYR A 136 -2.96 2.77 13.29
C TYR A 136 -1.95 3.63 12.53
N ASN A 137 -0.76 3.08 12.25
CA ASN A 137 0.27 3.76 11.48
C ASN A 137 0.95 2.80 10.50
N GLU A 138 0.28 2.49 9.40
CA GLU A 138 0.83 1.58 8.38
C GLU A 138 2.14 2.09 7.79
N VAL A 139 2.25 3.40 7.57
CA VAL A 139 3.41 4.02 6.92
C VAL A 139 4.69 3.69 7.67
N SER A 140 4.70 3.86 9.00
CA SER A 140 5.87 3.52 9.82
C SER A 140 5.94 2.02 10.12
N HIS A 141 4.82 1.36 10.42
CA HIS A 141 4.84 -0.02 10.87
C HIS A 141 5.28 -1.00 9.77
N GLN A 142 5.11 -0.68 8.48
CA GLN A 142 5.48 -1.56 7.37
C GLN A 142 6.98 -1.91 7.31
N SER A 143 7.84 -1.11 7.93
CA SER A 143 9.30 -1.21 7.82
C SER A 143 10.00 -1.35 9.19
N LEU A 144 9.25 -1.63 10.25
CA LEU A 144 9.77 -1.77 11.62
C LEU A 144 9.61 -3.21 12.11
N THR A 145 10.54 -3.68 12.95
CA THR A 145 10.46 -4.99 13.63
C THR A 145 9.40 -5.01 14.73
N ALA A 146 9.02 -6.18 15.23
CA ALA A 146 8.06 -6.35 16.31
C ALA A 146 8.43 -5.53 17.54
N SER A 147 9.71 -5.59 17.95
CA SER A 147 10.23 -4.80 19.07
C SER A 147 10.08 -3.29 18.82
N GLN A 148 10.45 -2.82 17.62
CA GLN A 148 10.34 -1.39 17.27
C GLN A 148 8.89 -0.93 17.20
N ARG A 149 7.98 -1.73 16.63
CA ARG A 149 6.55 -1.43 16.59
C ARG A 149 5.95 -1.41 17.99
N GLY A 150 6.30 -2.37 18.85
CA GLY A 150 5.86 -2.39 20.24
C GLY A 150 6.31 -1.17 21.03
N GLU A 151 7.52 -0.67 20.79
CA GLU A 151 8.00 0.58 21.40
C GLU A 151 7.27 1.80 20.85
N ARG A 152 7.05 1.88 19.53
CA ARG A 152 6.26 2.96 18.92
C ARG A 152 4.83 2.98 19.43
N THR A 153 4.18 1.83 19.54
CA THR A 153 2.81 1.77 20.05
C THR A 153 2.73 2.16 21.52
N TRP A 154 3.74 1.79 22.30
CA TRP A 154 3.84 2.18 23.71
C TRP A 154 3.96 3.70 23.84
N GLN A 155 4.87 4.31 23.09
CA GLN A 155 5.13 5.75 23.17
C GLN A 155 3.93 6.60 22.69
N ILE A 156 3.19 6.13 21.68
CA ILE A 156 2.11 6.91 21.06
C ILE A 156 0.77 6.64 21.74
N TRP A 157 0.44 5.37 22.01
CA TRP A 157 -0.89 4.94 22.49
C TRP A 157 -0.87 4.25 23.87
N GLY A 158 0.30 4.10 24.51
CA GLY A 158 0.38 3.54 25.86
C GLY A 158 0.20 2.01 25.94
N PHE A 159 0.32 1.27 24.83
CA PHE A 159 0.25 -0.20 24.84
C PHE A 159 1.33 -0.85 23.97
N ARG A 160 1.75 -2.07 24.32
CA ARG A 160 2.58 -2.91 23.45
C ARG A 160 1.69 -3.85 22.65
N CYS A 161 1.83 -3.81 21.32
CA CYS A 161 1.03 -4.67 20.45
C CYS A 161 1.38 -6.16 20.65
N ASP A 162 0.35 -6.99 20.79
CA ASP A 162 0.41 -8.43 21.04
C ASP A 162 -0.13 -9.27 19.85
N CYS A 163 -0.32 -8.66 18.69
CA CYS A 163 -0.85 -9.35 17.52
C CYS A 163 0.10 -10.45 17.00
N VAL A 164 -0.37 -11.29 16.07
CA VAL A 164 0.42 -12.38 15.47
C VAL A 164 1.78 -11.95 14.88
N ALA A 165 1.91 -10.69 14.45
CA ALA A 165 3.17 -10.17 13.93
C ALA A 165 4.11 -9.62 15.01
N CYS A 166 3.64 -9.43 16.25
CA CYS A 166 4.42 -8.87 17.35
C CYS A 166 4.69 -9.89 18.47
N SER A 167 3.80 -10.86 18.64
CA SER A 167 3.95 -11.91 19.66
C SER A 167 4.99 -12.96 19.24
N PRO A 168 5.91 -13.36 20.13
CA PRO A 168 6.99 -14.30 19.82
C PRO A 168 6.48 -15.58 19.16
N SER A 169 6.88 -15.82 17.92
CA SER A 169 6.50 -16.98 17.11
C SER A 169 7.30 -17.02 15.81
N ASP A 170 7.30 -18.15 15.10
CA ASP A 170 7.89 -18.24 13.75
C ASP A 170 7.22 -17.25 12.77
N ALA A 171 5.90 -17.03 12.93
CA ALA A 171 5.16 -16.06 12.14
C ALA A 171 5.65 -14.61 12.39
N GLN A 172 6.00 -14.28 13.63
CA GLN A 172 6.58 -12.98 13.97
C GLN A 172 8.00 -12.84 13.41
N GLN A 173 8.86 -13.85 13.53
CA GLN A 173 10.21 -13.82 12.95
C GLN A 173 10.17 -13.61 11.43
N LEU A 174 9.28 -14.31 10.75
CA LEU A 174 9.06 -14.16 9.31
C LEU A 174 8.52 -12.78 8.94
N SER A 175 7.60 -12.22 9.74
CA SER A 175 7.09 -10.85 9.55
C SER A 175 8.21 -9.82 9.70
N ASP A 176 9.09 -9.98 10.70
CA ASP A 176 10.22 -9.08 10.89
C ASP A 176 11.24 -9.17 9.75
N ALA A 177 11.57 -10.37 9.27
CA ALA A 177 12.42 -10.54 8.09
C ALA A 177 11.85 -9.82 6.86
N ARG A 178 10.54 -9.96 6.61
CA ARG A 178 9.86 -9.27 5.49
C ARG A 178 9.87 -7.75 5.66
N ARG A 179 9.61 -7.24 6.86
CA ARG A 179 9.59 -5.79 7.14
C ARG A 179 10.97 -5.15 7.09
N GLN A 180 12.01 -5.90 7.46
CA GLN A 180 13.40 -5.48 7.24
C GLN A 180 13.73 -5.38 5.75
N LEU A 181 13.28 -6.33 4.93
CA LEU A 181 13.41 -6.25 3.47
C LEU A 181 12.61 -5.08 2.89
N ILE A 182 11.38 -4.85 3.34
CA ILE A 182 10.58 -3.67 2.96
C ILE A 182 11.35 -2.39 3.29
N SER A 183 11.92 -2.29 4.49
CA SER A 183 12.74 -1.14 4.89
C SER A 183 13.92 -0.93 3.95
N ALA A 184 14.72 -1.97 3.68
CA ALA A 184 15.87 -1.88 2.78
C ALA A 184 15.45 -1.44 1.37
N ILE A 185 14.37 -2.02 0.83
CA ILE A 185 13.86 -1.71 -0.50
C ILE A 185 13.36 -0.27 -0.61
N LEU A 186 12.55 0.19 0.36
CA LEU A 186 12.01 1.55 0.35
C LEU A 186 13.12 2.60 0.37
N ASN A 187 14.12 2.39 1.23
CA ASN A 187 15.27 3.27 1.29
C ASN A 187 15.97 3.34 -0.07
N ARG A 188 16.24 2.19 -0.72
CA ARG A 188 16.84 2.17 -2.05
C ARG A 188 15.97 2.83 -3.14
N LEU A 189 14.64 2.71 -3.08
CA LEU A 189 13.73 3.28 -4.08
C LEU A 189 13.61 4.81 -3.96
N ASP A 190 13.62 5.33 -2.73
CA ASP A 190 13.51 6.77 -2.41
C ASP A 190 14.85 7.51 -2.51
N ASP A 191 15.92 6.83 -2.94
CA ASP A 191 17.32 7.29 -2.87
C ASP A 191 17.73 7.75 -1.45
N ARG A 192 17.12 7.14 -0.41
CA ARG A 192 17.40 7.36 1.02
C ARG A 192 18.20 6.19 1.58
N GLU A 193 19.10 6.41 2.54
CA GLU A 193 19.84 5.28 3.12
C GLU A 193 18.99 4.42 4.06
N ALA A 194 19.32 3.14 4.11
CA ALA A 194 18.72 2.21 5.06
C ALA A 194 18.99 2.67 6.50
N LEU A 195 17.92 2.85 7.27
CA LEU A 195 17.99 3.28 8.67
C LEU A 195 18.96 2.38 9.45
N LYS A 196 20.07 2.95 9.94
CA LYS A 196 20.99 2.25 10.85
C LYS A 196 20.25 1.96 12.16
N ASN A 197 20.20 0.68 12.53
CA ASN A 197 19.56 0.17 13.74
C ASN A 197 20.34 0.56 15.02
N SER A 198 20.32 1.84 15.41
CA SER A 198 20.79 2.28 16.73
C SER A 198 19.60 2.73 17.58
N ARG A 199 19.54 2.33 18.85
CA ARG A 199 18.43 2.62 19.78
C ARG A 199 18.29 4.13 20.11
N ALA A 200 19.29 4.95 19.78
CA ALA A 200 19.37 6.36 20.15
C ALA A 200 18.84 7.33 19.07
N ASP A 201 18.80 6.93 17.80
CA ASP A 201 18.41 7.83 16.69
C ASP A 201 16.88 8.04 16.57
N TRP A 202 16.08 7.20 17.23
CA TRP A 202 14.62 7.15 17.04
C TRP A 202 13.79 8.08 17.93
N LEU A 203 14.40 8.61 19.01
CA LEU A 203 13.75 9.46 20.02
C LEU A 203 13.70 10.94 19.64
N LYS A 204 14.37 11.34 18.56
CA LYS A 204 14.45 12.72 18.08
C LYS A 204 13.95 12.74 16.63
N SER A 205 12.68 13.01 16.37
CA SER A 205 12.30 13.33 14.98
C SER A 205 12.99 14.64 14.56
N GLU A 206 13.29 14.76 13.26
CA GLU A 206 13.76 15.98 12.57
C GLU A 206 15.26 16.35 12.69
N ARG A 207 16.13 15.52 12.09
CA ARG A 207 17.20 15.97 11.16
C ARG A 207 18.08 14.78 10.76
N TYR A 208 17.89 14.36 9.50
CA TYR A 208 18.71 13.38 8.81
C TYR A 208 20.12 13.96 8.56
N THR A 209 21.17 13.26 8.95
CA THR A 209 22.49 13.46 8.35
C THR A 209 22.59 12.55 7.13
N SER A 210 22.45 13.18 5.96
CA SER A 210 22.61 12.58 4.65
C SER A 210 24.00 11.99 4.49
N HIS A 211 24.10 10.68 4.30
CA HIS A 211 25.14 10.11 3.46
C HIS A 211 24.42 9.55 2.24
N GLN A 212 24.81 10.01 1.05
CA GLN A 212 24.26 9.53 -0.21
C GLN A 212 24.62 8.04 -0.37
N PRO A 213 23.67 7.16 -0.74
CA PRO A 213 24.02 5.79 -1.07
C PRO A 213 25.08 5.77 -2.18
N SER A 214 26.03 4.85 -2.10
CA SER A 214 27.23 4.81 -2.98
C SER A 214 26.93 4.70 -4.49
N SER A 215 25.69 4.35 -4.88
CA SER A 215 25.21 4.43 -6.27
C SER A 215 23.67 4.37 -6.35
N ALA A 216 23.11 5.10 -7.32
CA ALA A 216 21.69 5.05 -7.68
C ALA A 216 21.32 3.64 -8.18
N LEU A 217 20.06 3.22 -7.96
CA LEU A 217 19.57 1.95 -8.50
C LEU A 217 19.60 1.96 -10.04
N THR A 218 20.09 0.86 -10.63
CA THR A 218 19.90 0.62 -12.06
C THR A 218 18.41 0.47 -12.39
N ARG A 219 18.02 0.69 -13.65
CA ARG A 219 16.63 0.49 -14.10
C ARG A 219 16.10 -0.91 -13.78
N THR A 220 16.90 -1.95 -14.02
CA THR A 220 16.54 -3.35 -13.71
C THR A 220 16.34 -3.57 -12.22
N GLN A 221 17.24 -3.07 -11.38
CA GLN A 221 17.07 -3.17 -9.94
C GLN A 221 15.81 -2.44 -9.47
N ARG A 222 15.48 -1.26 -10.04
CA ARG A 222 14.25 -0.54 -9.70
C ARG A 222 12.99 -1.35 -10.03
N VAL A 223 12.98 -2.10 -11.13
CA VAL A 223 11.89 -3.04 -11.45
C VAL A 223 11.77 -4.13 -10.38
N GLU A 224 12.88 -4.81 -10.08
CA GLU A 224 12.94 -5.90 -9.11
C GLU A 224 12.49 -5.44 -7.72
N HIS A 225 12.96 -4.27 -7.29
CA HIS A 225 12.63 -3.68 -5.99
C HIS A 225 11.13 -3.38 -5.87
N ASN A 226 10.51 -2.77 -6.89
CA ASN A 226 9.07 -2.50 -6.86
C ASN A 226 8.23 -3.79 -6.84
N PHE A 227 8.60 -4.80 -7.63
CA PHE A 227 7.89 -6.08 -7.64
C PHE A 227 8.03 -6.82 -6.31
N LEU A 228 9.24 -6.93 -5.77
CA LEU A 228 9.48 -7.53 -4.46
C LEU A 228 8.72 -6.78 -3.36
N LEU A 229 8.71 -5.45 -3.41
CA LEU A 229 7.93 -4.63 -2.49
C LEU A 229 6.43 -4.97 -2.53
N ALA A 230 5.85 -5.14 -3.73
CA ALA A 230 4.45 -5.53 -3.87
C ALA A 230 4.16 -6.86 -3.18
N ARG A 231 4.99 -7.88 -3.44
CA ARG A 231 4.86 -9.23 -2.86
C ARG A 231 5.03 -9.24 -1.35
N LEU A 232 5.99 -8.49 -0.82
CA LEU A 232 6.21 -8.37 0.62
C LEU A 232 5.02 -7.68 1.31
N ARG A 233 4.47 -6.61 0.70
CA ARG A 233 3.30 -5.91 1.24
C ARG A 233 2.04 -6.77 1.24
N GLU A 234 1.84 -7.61 0.23
CA GLU A 234 0.75 -8.60 0.21
C GLU A 234 0.91 -9.64 1.32
N ALA A 235 2.11 -10.20 1.48
CA ALA A 235 2.39 -11.19 2.52
C ALA A 235 2.15 -10.64 3.94
N GLU A 236 2.43 -9.35 4.13
CA GLU A 236 2.17 -8.62 5.38
C GLU A 236 0.73 -8.13 5.51
N GLU A 237 -0.15 -8.40 4.55
CA GLU A 237 -1.56 -7.95 4.54
C GLU A 237 -1.69 -6.44 4.75
N LEU A 238 -0.82 -5.65 4.14
CA LEU A 238 -0.91 -4.18 4.17
C LEU A 238 -2.13 -3.68 3.38
N SER A 239 -2.43 -2.38 3.48
CA SER A 239 -3.57 -1.79 2.79
C SER A 239 -3.49 -2.00 1.27
N PRO A 240 -4.66 -2.14 0.60
CA PRO A 240 -4.70 -2.25 -0.86
C PRO A 240 -3.94 -1.13 -1.57
N PHE A 241 -4.01 0.11 -1.05
CA PHE A 241 -3.29 1.26 -1.61
C PHE A 241 -1.77 0.98 -1.75
N SER A 242 -1.13 0.53 -0.67
CA SER A 242 0.30 0.25 -0.62
C SER A 242 0.72 -0.85 -1.60
N VAL A 243 -0.14 -1.86 -1.79
CA VAL A 243 0.10 -2.97 -2.73
C VAL A 243 -0.10 -2.53 -4.19
N ILE A 244 -1.21 -1.84 -4.47
CA ILE A 244 -1.54 -1.32 -5.82
C ILE A 244 -0.43 -0.39 -6.33
N SER A 245 0.03 0.52 -5.46
CA SER A 245 1.11 1.45 -5.80
C SER A 245 2.40 0.72 -6.18
N ALA A 246 2.78 -0.34 -5.46
CA ALA A 246 3.98 -1.12 -5.75
C ALA A 246 3.86 -1.91 -7.06
N TYR A 247 2.71 -2.55 -7.33
CA TYR A 247 2.47 -3.24 -8.61
C TYR A 247 2.46 -2.28 -9.80
N ALA A 248 1.78 -1.14 -9.67
CA ALA A 248 1.77 -0.12 -10.71
C ALA A 248 3.18 0.44 -10.95
N GLY A 249 3.96 0.69 -9.89
CA GLY A 249 5.35 1.12 -9.97
C GLY A 249 6.26 0.10 -10.66
N ALA A 250 6.07 -1.19 -10.39
CA ALA A 250 6.80 -2.28 -11.06
C ALA A 250 6.49 -2.33 -12.56
N ALA A 251 5.21 -2.27 -12.92
CA ALA A 251 4.75 -2.28 -14.30
C ALA A 251 5.27 -1.06 -15.08
N MET A 252 5.17 0.13 -14.50
CA MET A 252 5.66 1.37 -15.11
C MET A 252 7.18 1.35 -15.31
N SER A 253 7.94 0.93 -14.29
CA SER A 253 9.40 0.86 -14.36
C SER A 253 9.86 -0.11 -15.46
N LEU A 254 9.18 -1.26 -15.58
CA LEU A 254 9.51 -2.25 -16.60
C LEU A 254 9.07 -1.79 -18.00
N ALA A 255 7.92 -1.13 -18.12
CA ALA A 255 7.47 -0.54 -19.38
C ALA A 255 8.43 0.55 -19.88
N GLU A 256 8.92 1.41 -18.99
CA GLU A 256 9.94 2.41 -19.33
C GLU A 256 11.27 1.76 -19.76
N TYR A 257 11.70 0.72 -19.02
CA TYR A 257 12.89 -0.06 -19.39
C TYR A 257 12.74 -0.67 -20.79
N VAL A 258 11.63 -1.35 -21.07
CA VAL A 258 11.34 -1.93 -22.38
C VAL A 258 11.30 -0.84 -23.44
N ASN A 259 10.53 0.22 -23.25
CA ASN A 259 10.39 1.30 -24.23
C ASN A 259 11.75 1.92 -24.61
N THR A 260 12.61 2.19 -23.62
CA THR A 260 13.93 2.79 -23.89
C THR A 260 14.89 1.87 -24.65
N HIS A 261 14.78 0.55 -24.52
CA HIS A 261 15.62 -0.39 -25.26
C HIS A 261 15.02 -0.77 -26.61
N MET A 262 13.69 -0.85 -26.69
CA MET A 262 12.93 -1.14 -27.91
C MET A 262 12.98 0.00 -28.94
N SER A 263 13.28 1.22 -28.52
CA SER A 263 13.55 2.33 -29.46
C SER A 263 14.89 2.20 -30.21
N SER A 264 15.74 1.22 -29.87
CA SER A 264 16.95 0.95 -30.66
C SER A 264 16.57 0.28 -31.98
N PRO A 265 17.18 0.65 -33.12
CA PRO A 265 17.00 -0.05 -34.40
C PRO A 265 17.27 -1.56 -34.32
N ARG A 266 18.06 -1.99 -33.32
CA ARG A 266 18.34 -3.40 -33.05
C ARG A 266 17.13 -4.21 -32.60
N PHE A 267 16.09 -3.56 -32.08
CA PHE A 267 14.91 -4.20 -31.49
C PHE A 267 13.60 -3.69 -32.10
N GLU A 268 13.66 -2.85 -33.14
CA GLU A 268 12.49 -2.14 -33.66
C GLU A 268 11.34 -3.06 -34.07
N ASP A 269 11.64 -4.27 -34.57
CA ASP A 269 10.71 -5.31 -35.00
C ASP A 269 10.66 -6.52 -34.06
N LEU A 270 11.28 -6.48 -32.88
CA LEU A 270 11.37 -7.62 -31.96
C LEU A 270 10.71 -7.32 -30.63
N LEU A 271 9.79 -8.16 -30.18
CA LEU A 271 9.15 -8.03 -28.87
C LEU A 271 9.61 -9.10 -27.88
N PRO A 272 10.26 -8.72 -26.76
CA PRO A 272 10.50 -9.62 -25.64
C PRO A 272 9.19 -10.02 -24.95
N VAL A 273 8.83 -11.31 -25.00
CA VAL A 273 7.51 -11.79 -24.54
C VAL A 273 7.37 -11.69 -23.02
N ALA A 274 8.37 -12.15 -22.27
CA ALA A 274 8.27 -12.21 -20.81
C ALA A 274 8.09 -10.82 -20.16
N PRO A 275 8.89 -9.78 -20.50
CA PRO A 275 8.65 -8.43 -19.99
C PRO A 275 7.24 -7.90 -20.31
N ALA A 276 6.76 -8.10 -21.54
CA ALA A 276 5.43 -7.64 -21.95
C ALA A 276 4.31 -8.31 -21.12
N ARG A 277 4.42 -9.63 -20.88
CA ARG A 277 3.49 -10.38 -20.01
C ARG A 277 3.51 -9.87 -18.58
N TYR A 278 4.68 -9.67 -17.99
CA TYR A 278 4.79 -9.16 -16.61
C TYR A 278 4.20 -7.76 -16.47
N ILE A 279 4.48 -6.85 -17.41
CA ILE A 279 3.90 -5.50 -17.41
C ILE A 279 2.37 -5.60 -17.42
N HIS A 280 1.81 -6.40 -18.33
CA HIS A 280 0.36 -6.59 -18.46
C HIS A 280 -0.24 -7.21 -17.19
N GLU A 281 0.36 -8.27 -16.65
CA GLU A 281 -0.14 -8.94 -15.44
C GLU A 281 -0.12 -8.01 -14.23
N TRP A 282 0.98 -7.28 -14.00
CA TRP A 282 1.13 -6.42 -12.83
C TRP A 282 0.21 -5.21 -12.88
N ILE A 283 0.05 -4.55 -14.03
CA ILE A 283 -0.85 -3.40 -14.14
C ILE A 283 -2.33 -3.81 -14.05
N ASN A 284 -2.69 -4.98 -14.61
CA ASN A 284 -4.03 -5.52 -14.44
C ASN A 284 -4.31 -5.90 -12.98
N THR A 285 -3.35 -6.53 -12.31
CA THR A 285 -3.46 -6.84 -10.88
C THR A 285 -3.72 -5.57 -10.07
N ALA A 286 -2.93 -4.52 -10.30
CA ALA A 286 -3.13 -3.21 -9.66
C ALA A 286 -4.52 -2.64 -9.96
N LEU A 287 -4.97 -2.65 -11.22
CA LEU A 287 -6.25 -2.07 -11.62
C LEU A 287 -7.45 -2.85 -11.03
N GLN A 288 -7.44 -4.17 -11.12
CA GLN A 288 -8.48 -5.02 -10.54
C GLN A 288 -8.54 -4.86 -9.01
N MET A 289 -7.40 -4.79 -8.35
CA MET A 289 -7.34 -4.51 -6.91
C MET A 289 -7.91 -3.14 -6.58
N ALA A 290 -7.59 -2.10 -7.36
CA ALA A 290 -8.14 -0.76 -7.16
C ALA A 290 -9.66 -0.75 -7.30
N GLN A 291 -10.19 -1.31 -8.39
CA GLN A 291 -11.63 -1.36 -8.67
C GLN A 291 -12.42 -2.14 -7.61
N ARG A 292 -11.81 -3.17 -7.00
CA ARG A 292 -12.45 -3.98 -5.94
C ARG A 292 -12.33 -3.36 -4.55
N SER A 293 -11.32 -2.51 -4.31
CA SER A 293 -11.00 -2.00 -2.98
C SER A 293 -11.54 -0.59 -2.72
N PHE A 294 -11.68 0.23 -3.77
CA PHE A 294 -12.06 1.63 -3.64
C PHE A 294 -13.45 1.89 -4.27
N PRO A 295 -14.19 2.91 -3.81
CA PRO A 295 -15.44 3.33 -4.43
C PRO A 295 -15.26 3.73 -5.90
N HIS A 296 -16.32 3.62 -6.71
CA HIS A 296 -16.26 4.06 -8.11
C HIS A 296 -15.83 5.54 -8.23
N GLY A 297 -14.89 5.82 -9.13
CA GLY A 297 -14.36 7.18 -9.37
C GLY A 297 -13.29 7.64 -8.38
N ASP A 298 -12.85 6.78 -7.46
CA ASP A 298 -11.78 7.09 -6.52
C ASP A 298 -10.46 7.46 -7.22
N GLN A 299 -9.68 8.36 -6.61
CA GLN A 299 -8.40 8.82 -7.19
C GLN A 299 -7.41 7.68 -7.38
N CYS A 300 -7.40 6.66 -6.50
CA CYS A 300 -6.55 5.50 -6.68
C CYS A 300 -6.92 4.75 -7.99
N ILE A 301 -8.22 4.52 -8.24
CA ILE A 301 -8.69 3.91 -9.48
C ILE A 301 -8.34 4.77 -10.69
N VAL A 302 -8.60 6.07 -10.63
CA VAL A 302 -8.31 7.01 -11.74
C VAL A 302 -6.82 7.02 -12.07
N ALA A 303 -5.95 7.10 -11.06
CA ALA A 303 -4.50 7.08 -11.24
C ALA A 303 -4.02 5.76 -11.83
N THR A 304 -4.48 4.62 -11.30
CA THR A 304 -4.12 3.30 -11.82
C THR A 304 -4.64 3.08 -13.24
N GLN A 305 -5.86 3.54 -13.57
CA GLN A 305 -6.41 3.49 -14.92
C GLN A 305 -5.61 4.36 -15.90
N LYS A 306 -5.14 5.54 -15.48
CA LYS A 306 -4.25 6.38 -16.28
C LYS A 306 -2.94 5.66 -16.59
N ASN A 307 -2.34 5.01 -15.58
CA ASN A 307 -1.12 4.21 -15.77
C ASN A 307 -1.36 3.04 -16.72
N TYR A 308 -2.48 2.33 -16.57
CA TYR A 308 -2.93 1.28 -17.48
C TYR A 308 -3.02 1.79 -18.92
N ASN A 309 -3.74 2.89 -19.15
CA ASN A 309 -3.92 3.46 -20.48
C ASN A 309 -2.59 3.92 -21.09
N ASN A 310 -1.69 4.50 -20.29
CA ASN A 310 -0.37 4.91 -20.77
C ASN A 310 0.47 3.71 -21.22
N ILE A 311 0.47 2.61 -20.45
CA ILE A 311 1.14 1.37 -20.83
C ILE A 311 0.56 0.83 -22.14
N HIS A 312 -0.77 0.76 -22.27
CA HIS A 312 -1.43 0.16 -23.44
C HIS A 312 -1.40 1.04 -24.70
N LYS A 313 -0.88 2.27 -24.64
CA LYS A 313 -0.57 3.07 -25.84
C LYS A 313 0.69 2.60 -26.56
N HIS A 314 1.57 1.85 -25.89
CA HIS A 314 2.78 1.37 -26.51
C HIS A 314 2.46 0.26 -27.51
N TRP A 315 2.93 0.40 -28.74
CA TRP A 315 2.66 -0.54 -29.84
C TRP A 315 3.00 -1.99 -29.50
N TRP A 316 4.04 -2.20 -28.69
CA TRP A 316 4.53 -3.50 -28.26
C TRP A 316 3.65 -4.20 -27.21
N MET A 317 2.63 -3.52 -26.67
CA MET A 317 1.65 -4.18 -25.78
C MET A 317 0.68 -5.11 -26.51
N SER A 318 0.50 -4.93 -27.82
CA SER A 318 -0.43 -5.72 -28.64
C SER A 318 -0.18 -7.24 -28.62
N ALA A 319 1.04 -7.69 -28.27
CA ALA A 319 1.33 -9.12 -28.12
C ALA A 319 1.28 -9.63 -26.67
N ALA A 320 1.25 -8.75 -25.67
CA ALA A 320 1.02 -9.17 -24.28
C ALA A 320 -0.41 -9.70 -24.09
N GLU A 321 -1.35 -9.24 -24.93
CA GLU A 321 -2.75 -9.66 -24.96
C GLU A 321 -2.97 -10.95 -25.79
N GLN A 322 -1.93 -11.44 -26.47
CA GLN A 322 -2.01 -12.65 -27.28
C GLN A 322 -1.66 -13.87 -26.45
N ASP A 323 -2.36 -14.98 -26.72
CA ASP A 323 -2.10 -16.26 -26.07
C ASP A 323 -0.83 -16.91 -26.64
N LEU A 324 0.33 -16.41 -26.19
CA LEU A 324 1.64 -16.87 -26.61
C LEU A 324 2.15 -18.02 -25.72
N PRO A 325 2.74 -19.09 -26.29
CA PRO A 325 3.30 -20.17 -25.51
C PRO A 325 4.38 -19.66 -24.53
N ALA A 326 4.41 -20.21 -23.32
CA ALA A 326 5.39 -19.82 -22.29
C ALA A 326 6.86 -20.07 -22.69
N SER A 327 7.08 -20.96 -23.68
CA SER A 327 8.41 -21.26 -24.23
C SER A 327 8.95 -20.18 -25.18
N VAL A 328 8.11 -19.24 -25.63
CA VAL A 328 8.52 -18.19 -26.57
C VAL A 328 9.32 -17.11 -25.84
N PHE A 329 10.54 -16.87 -26.30
CA PHE A 329 11.41 -15.85 -25.72
C PHE A 329 11.13 -14.46 -26.32
N ALA A 330 11.02 -14.39 -27.65
CA ALA A 330 10.73 -13.16 -28.38
C ALA A 330 9.86 -13.43 -29.62
N VAL A 331 9.18 -12.39 -30.10
CA VAL A 331 8.37 -12.43 -31.34
C VAL A 331 8.91 -11.41 -32.32
N LYS A 332 9.09 -11.81 -33.58
CA LYS A 332 9.31 -10.88 -34.68
C LYS A 332 7.97 -10.31 -35.14
N MET A 333 7.86 -9.00 -35.22
CA MET A 333 6.62 -8.29 -35.52
C MET A 333 6.65 -7.76 -36.95
N HIS A 334 5.58 -8.03 -37.69
CA HIS A 334 5.36 -7.38 -38.98
C HIS A 334 4.77 -5.98 -38.76
N LEU A 335 5.58 -4.93 -38.93
CA LEU A 335 5.19 -3.52 -38.75
C LEU A 335 4.63 -2.93 -40.07
N GLY A 336 3.44 -3.39 -40.47
CA GLY A 336 2.68 -2.82 -41.61
C GLY A 336 1.74 -1.68 -41.19
N THR A 337 1.10 -1.02 -42.16
CA THR A 337 0.36 0.27 -42.03
C THR A 337 -0.90 0.29 -41.15
N GLY A 338 -1.10 -0.67 -40.23
CA GLY A 338 -2.28 -0.65 -39.36
C GLY A 338 -2.21 -1.43 -38.05
N THR A 339 -1.54 -2.58 -38.00
CA THR A 339 -1.43 -3.39 -36.77
C THR A 339 -0.16 -4.23 -36.77
N ALA A 340 0.62 -4.18 -35.68
CA ALA A 340 1.74 -5.10 -35.47
C ALA A 340 1.20 -6.51 -35.18
N ARG A 341 1.66 -7.53 -35.93
CA ARG A 341 1.28 -8.94 -35.71
C ARG A 341 2.53 -9.83 -35.66
N PRO A 342 2.50 -10.95 -34.89
CA PRO A 342 3.57 -11.93 -34.92
C PRO A 342 3.80 -12.46 -36.33
N GLU A 343 5.04 -12.38 -36.79
CA GLU A 343 5.52 -13.03 -38.02
C GLU A 343 6.23 -14.35 -37.69
N ALA A 344 7.03 -14.36 -36.61
CA ALA A 344 7.79 -15.52 -36.18
C ALA A 344 8.04 -15.53 -34.67
N PHE A 345 8.08 -16.72 -34.08
CA PHE A 345 8.48 -16.93 -32.69
C PHE A 345 9.97 -17.30 -32.63
N LEU A 346 10.67 -16.77 -31.63
CA LEU A 346 12.08 -17.04 -31.42
C LEU A 346 12.29 -17.72 -30.08
N THR A 347 13.02 -18.84 -30.12
CA THR A 347 13.67 -19.41 -28.95
C THR A 347 14.77 -18.46 -28.45
N GLN A 348 15.25 -18.69 -27.23
CA GLN A 348 16.37 -17.90 -26.68
C GLN A 348 17.64 -18.02 -27.54
N ALA A 349 17.90 -19.18 -28.14
CA ALA A 349 19.07 -19.40 -28.99
C ALA A 349 18.97 -18.62 -30.31
N GLU A 350 17.82 -18.68 -30.97
CA GLU A 350 17.55 -17.94 -32.22
C GLU A 350 17.62 -16.43 -31.98
N PHE A 351 17.00 -15.94 -30.90
CA PHE A 351 17.07 -14.53 -30.51
C PHE A 351 18.53 -14.09 -30.29
N LYS A 352 19.33 -14.85 -29.54
CA LYS A 352 20.76 -14.54 -29.31
C LYS A 352 21.55 -14.50 -30.62
N THR A 353 21.29 -15.43 -31.53
CA THR A 353 21.94 -15.47 -32.86
C THR A 353 21.57 -14.24 -33.69
N LEU A 354 20.29 -13.89 -33.77
CA LEU A 354 19.81 -12.70 -34.47
C LEU A 354 20.43 -11.41 -33.90
N MET A 355 20.49 -11.28 -32.58
CA MET A 355 21.10 -10.12 -31.93
C MET A 355 22.59 -9.99 -32.23
N ARG A 356 23.33 -11.11 -32.28
CA ARG A 356 24.75 -11.11 -32.67
C ARG A 356 24.93 -10.69 -34.13
N GLN A 357 24.03 -11.07 -35.02
CA GLN A 357 24.08 -10.66 -36.43
C GLN A 357 23.85 -9.14 -36.57
N ARG A 358 22.82 -8.60 -35.91
CA ARG A 358 22.53 -7.16 -35.91
C ARG A 358 23.67 -6.33 -35.31
N LEU A 359 24.31 -6.84 -34.26
CA LEU A 359 25.48 -6.18 -33.65
C LEU A 359 26.70 -6.10 -34.57
N ARG A 360 26.82 -6.96 -35.60
CA ARG A 360 27.91 -6.91 -36.58
C ARG A 360 27.61 -5.99 -37.76
N GLN A 361 26.34 -5.60 -37.93
CA GLN A 361 25.87 -4.78 -39.05
C GLN A 361 25.80 -3.28 -38.70
N LEU A 362 25.97 -2.94 -37.42
CA LEU A 362 26.09 -1.59 -36.87
C LEU A 362 27.54 -1.35 -36.49
#